data_AF-A0A352CK91-F1
#
_entry.id   AF-A0A352CK91-F1
#
_cell.length_a   1.000
_cell.length_b   1.000
_cell.length_c   1.000
_cell.angle_alpha   90.00
_cell.angle_beta   90.00
_cell.angle_gamma   90.00
#
_symmetry.space_group_name_H-M   'P 1'
#
loop_
_entity.id
_entity.type
_entity.pdbx_description
1 polymer ?
#
loop_
_entity_poly.entity_id
_entity_poly.type
_entity_poly.pdbx_seq_one_letter_code
_entity_poly.pdbx_strand_id
1 'polypeptide(L)'
;MVKIGPVTLPDFPLLLAPMEDVSDPPFRAVCKDKGADLMYTEFISSEGLIRDAIKSKKKLDIFDYERPVGIQIFGGDEESLGLAAKIVEVTQPDLLDINFGCPVKKVALKGAGAGVLRDIDLMVRLTKAVVQSTSLPVTVKTRLGWDDNNKNIEEVAERLQDVGIKALAIHGRTRVQMYKGEADWTLIGKIKNNPRITIPIFGNGDIDSPEKALLYKNRYGVDGIMIGRAAIGYPWIFNEIKHFMKTGTHLPSPTIEDRLAVCRKHLRYSIEWKNPVVGINEMRRHYANYLKGLPNIKEYRNKLVTLKTEEELCEVFDEMARVYQGFTFEKTPISLINYHENCPID
;
A
#
# COMPACT_ATOMS: atom_id res chain seq x y z
N MET A 1 8.80 -20.35 3.74
CA MET A 1 8.82 -19.22 2.78
C MET A 1 7.44 -19.10 2.16
N VAL A 2 6.91 -17.87 2.08
CA VAL A 2 5.61 -17.60 1.45
C VAL A 2 5.77 -17.56 -0.07
N LYS A 3 4.84 -18.14 -0.82
CA LYS A 3 4.87 -18.18 -2.29
C LYS A 3 3.58 -17.64 -2.89
N ILE A 4 3.71 -16.82 -3.94
CA ILE A 4 2.60 -16.31 -4.75
C ILE A 4 2.91 -16.70 -6.20
N GLY A 5 2.47 -17.89 -6.61
CA GLY A 5 2.91 -18.48 -7.88
C GLY A 5 4.44 -18.59 -7.94
N PRO A 6 5.13 -18.00 -8.95
CA PRO A 6 6.58 -18.01 -9.03
C PRO A 6 7.28 -17.07 -8.03
N VAL A 7 6.57 -16.08 -7.47
CA VAL A 7 7.16 -15.11 -6.54
C VAL A 7 7.40 -15.76 -5.19
N THR A 8 8.66 -15.79 -4.75
CA THR A 8 9.04 -16.31 -3.42
C THR A 8 9.39 -15.14 -2.50
N LEU A 9 8.75 -15.11 -1.34
CA LEU A 9 8.93 -14.10 -0.32
C LEU A 9 9.52 -14.71 0.97
N PRO A 10 10.05 -13.90 1.90
CA PRO A 10 10.45 -14.38 3.22
C PRO A 10 9.33 -15.14 3.96
N ASP A 11 9.68 -15.83 5.05
CA ASP A 11 8.71 -16.60 5.85
C ASP A 11 7.56 -15.76 6.42
N PHE A 12 7.82 -14.46 6.65
CA PHE A 12 6.81 -13.50 7.06
C PHE A 12 7.08 -12.16 6.34
N PRO A 13 6.54 -11.95 5.13
CA PRO A 13 6.79 -10.75 4.37
C PRO A 13 6.01 -9.56 4.89
N LEU A 14 6.60 -8.38 4.75
CA LEU A 14 5.94 -7.10 4.94
C LEU A 14 5.70 -6.43 3.59
N LEU A 15 4.44 -6.19 3.28
CA LEU A 15 4.00 -5.68 1.99
C LEU A 15 3.69 -4.19 2.10
N LEU A 16 4.08 -3.39 1.12
CA LEU A 16 3.59 -2.01 1.00
C LEU A 16 2.19 -2.03 0.40
N ALA A 17 1.22 -1.42 1.08
CA ALA A 17 -0.15 -1.32 0.58
C ALA A 17 -0.24 -0.43 -0.66
N PRO A 18 -1.07 -0.78 -1.66
CA PRO A 18 -1.42 0.12 -2.75
C PRO A 18 -2.23 1.29 -2.21
N MET A 19 -1.81 2.50 -2.53
CA MET A 19 -2.38 3.76 -2.04
C MET A 19 -2.36 4.78 -3.19
N GLU A 20 -3.55 5.14 -3.67
CA GLU A 20 -3.72 6.16 -4.70
C GLU A 20 -3.04 7.48 -4.29
N ASP A 21 -2.34 8.08 -5.25
CA ASP A 21 -1.53 9.28 -5.08
C ASP A 21 -0.49 9.14 -3.94
N VAL A 22 0.00 7.93 -3.67
CA VAL A 22 1.06 7.70 -2.67
C VAL A 22 2.03 6.62 -3.11
N SER A 23 1.56 5.43 -3.52
CA SER A 23 2.40 4.27 -3.87
C SER A 23 2.92 4.32 -5.30
N ASP A 24 3.45 5.47 -5.70
CA ASP A 24 4.12 5.68 -6.98
C ASP A 24 5.57 5.13 -6.97
N PRO A 25 6.25 5.01 -8.12
CA PRO A 25 7.61 4.47 -8.15
C PRO A 25 8.61 5.18 -7.20
N PRO A 26 8.62 6.52 -7.08
CA PRO A 26 9.45 7.23 -6.10
C PRO A 26 9.24 6.77 -4.65
N PHE A 27 7.99 6.60 -4.22
CA PHE A 27 7.70 6.15 -2.85
C PHE A 27 8.01 4.66 -2.65
N ARG A 28 7.73 3.82 -3.66
CA ARG A 28 8.09 2.40 -3.63
C ARG A 28 9.61 2.22 -3.51
N ALA A 29 10.41 3.03 -4.21
CA ALA A 29 11.86 2.98 -4.13
C ALA A 29 12.37 3.16 -2.69
N VAL A 30 11.86 4.17 -1.96
CA VAL A 30 12.30 4.40 -0.58
C VAL A 30 11.74 3.38 0.40
N CYS A 31 10.57 2.80 0.14
CA CYS A 31 10.05 1.69 0.94
C CYS A 31 10.87 0.41 0.73
N LYS A 32 11.31 0.15 -0.51
CA LYS A 32 12.14 -1.00 -0.85
C LYS A 32 13.48 -0.97 -0.14
N ASP A 33 14.17 0.17 -0.19
CA ASP A 33 15.41 0.42 0.54
C ASP A 33 15.29 0.14 2.05
N LYS A 34 14.11 0.38 2.61
CA LYS A 34 13.85 0.27 4.05
C LYS A 34 13.11 -1.00 4.44
N GLY A 35 13.03 -1.98 3.53
CA GLY A 35 12.69 -3.35 3.86
C GLY A 35 11.32 -3.83 3.44
N ALA A 36 10.59 -3.15 2.54
CA ALA A 36 9.38 -3.73 1.94
C ALA A 36 9.72 -4.96 1.07
N ASP A 37 9.01 -6.07 1.28
CA ASP A 37 9.27 -7.35 0.60
C ASP A 37 8.54 -7.48 -0.73
N LEU A 38 7.34 -6.94 -0.81
CA LEU A 38 6.48 -6.88 -1.99
C LEU A 38 5.70 -5.57 -1.96
N MET A 39 5.55 -4.94 -3.10
CA MET A 39 4.87 -3.66 -3.22
C MET A 39 3.86 -3.71 -4.36
N TYR A 40 2.93 -2.78 -4.34
CA TYR A 40 1.91 -2.66 -5.37
C TYR A 40 1.91 -1.24 -5.92
N THR A 41 1.54 -1.10 -7.19
CA THR A 41 1.25 0.21 -7.77
C THR A 41 0.06 0.86 -7.07
N GLU A 42 -0.16 2.13 -7.37
CA GLU A 42 -1.50 2.70 -7.25
C GLU A 42 -2.53 1.86 -8.04
N PHE A 43 -3.82 1.97 -7.72
CA PHE A 43 -4.83 1.19 -8.42
C PHE A 43 -5.27 1.87 -9.72
N ILE A 44 -5.34 1.09 -10.78
CA ILE A 44 -5.59 1.58 -12.13
C ILE A 44 -6.97 1.11 -12.61
N SER A 45 -7.77 2.04 -13.14
CA SER A 45 -9.08 1.72 -13.69
C SER A 45 -8.93 0.90 -14.97
N SER A 46 -9.64 -0.23 -15.06
CA SER A 46 -9.69 -1.04 -16.29
C SER A 46 -10.16 -0.22 -17.48
N GLU A 47 -11.27 0.50 -17.33
CA GLU A 47 -11.78 1.46 -18.34
C GLU A 47 -10.74 2.51 -18.72
N GLY A 48 -10.05 3.04 -17.71
CA GLY A 48 -9.01 4.06 -17.90
C GLY A 48 -7.81 3.55 -18.68
N LEU A 49 -7.47 2.26 -18.56
CA LEU A 49 -6.40 1.61 -19.32
C LEU A 49 -6.83 1.35 -20.76
N ILE A 50 -8.05 0.83 -20.97
CA ILE A 50 -8.55 0.47 -22.30
C ILE A 50 -8.73 1.70 -23.19
N ARG A 51 -9.22 2.81 -22.62
CA ARG A 51 -9.37 4.09 -23.33
C ARG A 51 -8.06 4.84 -23.51
N ASP A 52 -6.95 4.19 -23.19
CA ASP A 52 -5.59 4.68 -23.39
C ASP A 52 -5.29 6.01 -22.69
N ALA A 53 -5.89 6.24 -21.52
CA ALA A 53 -5.68 7.49 -20.82
C ALA A 53 -4.21 7.60 -20.36
N ILE A 54 -3.52 8.67 -20.78
CA ILE A 54 -2.09 8.92 -20.51
C ILE A 54 -1.74 8.70 -19.03
N LYS A 55 -2.59 9.19 -18.10
CA LYS A 55 -2.39 9.03 -16.65
C LYS A 55 -2.43 7.56 -16.20
N SER A 56 -3.33 6.76 -16.78
CA SER A 56 -3.44 5.33 -16.45
C SER A 56 -2.23 4.55 -16.96
N LYS A 57 -1.75 4.86 -18.18
CA LYS A 57 -0.55 4.24 -18.75
C LYS A 57 0.69 4.50 -17.92
N LYS A 58 0.87 5.75 -17.46
CA LYS A 58 2.02 6.11 -16.63
C LYS A 58 2.08 5.30 -15.32
N LYS A 59 0.93 4.94 -14.75
CA LYS A 59 0.87 4.09 -13.54
C LYS A 59 1.30 2.64 -13.76
N LEU A 60 1.42 2.20 -15.02
CA LEU A 60 2.00 0.91 -15.37
C LEU A 60 3.53 0.92 -15.32
N ASP A 61 4.17 2.08 -15.17
CA ASP A 61 5.63 2.17 -15.06
C ASP A 61 6.07 1.41 -13.80
N ILE A 62 6.90 0.37 -14.05
CA ILE A 62 7.59 -0.41 -13.03
C ILE A 62 9.08 -0.44 -13.32
N PHE A 63 9.89 -0.58 -12.28
CA PHE A 63 11.35 -0.56 -12.37
C PHE A 63 11.99 -1.73 -11.64
N ASP A 64 13.18 -2.17 -12.04
CA ASP A 64 13.81 -3.34 -11.42
C ASP A 64 14.18 -3.12 -9.95
N TYR A 65 14.50 -1.89 -9.56
CA TYR A 65 14.87 -1.56 -8.18
C TYR A 65 13.73 -1.73 -7.17
N GLU A 66 12.48 -1.86 -7.63
CA GLU A 66 11.30 -2.02 -6.77
C GLU A 66 10.74 -3.45 -6.79
N ARG A 67 11.33 -4.37 -7.57
CA ARG A 67 10.83 -5.75 -7.65
C ARG A 67 11.04 -6.54 -6.35
N PRO A 68 10.13 -7.48 -5.97
CA PRO A 68 8.91 -7.82 -6.71
C PRO A 68 7.83 -6.75 -6.52
N VAL A 69 7.12 -6.45 -7.62
CA VAL A 69 6.04 -5.44 -7.66
C VAL A 69 4.81 -5.98 -8.40
N GLY A 70 3.65 -5.72 -7.82
CA GLY A 70 2.35 -6.02 -8.42
C GLY A 70 1.69 -4.79 -9.03
N ILE A 71 1.03 -4.95 -10.17
CA ILE A 71 0.14 -3.91 -10.71
C ILE A 71 -1.28 -4.18 -10.23
N GLN A 72 -1.90 -3.20 -9.56
CA GLN A 72 -3.26 -3.31 -9.06
C GLN A 72 -4.26 -2.67 -10.03
N ILE A 73 -5.28 -3.43 -10.45
CA ILE A 73 -6.37 -2.95 -11.30
C ILE A 73 -7.73 -2.98 -10.58
N PHE A 74 -8.69 -2.21 -11.06
CA PHE A 74 -10.07 -2.25 -10.58
C PHE A 74 -11.07 -1.97 -11.71
N GLY A 75 -12.26 -2.57 -11.60
CA GLY A 75 -13.34 -2.47 -12.57
C GLY A 75 -14.60 -3.17 -12.07
N GLY A 76 -15.70 -3.00 -12.80
CA GLY A 76 -16.99 -3.64 -12.51
C GLY A 76 -17.56 -4.44 -13.69
N ASP A 77 -16.74 -4.66 -14.72
CA ASP A 77 -17.10 -5.34 -15.96
C ASP A 77 -16.02 -6.39 -16.30
N GLU A 78 -16.46 -7.60 -16.66
CA GLU A 78 -15.60 -8.76 -16.89
C GLU A 78 -14.69 -8.58 -18.11
N GLU A 79 -15.25 -8.12 -19.23
CA GLU A 79 -14.52 -7.93 -20.48
C GLU A 79 -13.41 -6.90 -20.28
N SER A 80 -13.77 -5.79 -19.64
CA SER A 80 -12.87 -4.67 -19.40
C SER A 80 -11.75 -5.05 -18.42
N LEU A 81 -12.06 -5.79 -17.36
CA LEU A 81 -11.02 -6.31 -16.46
C LEU A 81 -10.12 -7.33 -17.16
N GLY A 82 -10.67 -8.22 -17.97
CA GLY A 82 -9.89 -9.20 -18.74
C GLY A 82 -8.94 -8.52 -19.74
N LEU A 83 -9.42 -7.50 -20.47
CA LEU A 83 -8.58 -6.74 -21.38
C LEU A 83 -7.49 -5.94 -20.64
N ALA A 84 -7.84 -5.31 -19.51
CA ALA A 84 -6.86 -4.64 -18.66
C ALA A 84 -5.77 -5.60 -18.16
N ALA A 85 -6.13 -6.84 -17.80
CA ALA A 85 -5.17 -7.85 -17.38
C ALA A 85 -4.14 -8.18 -18.48
N LYS A 86 -4.59 -8.28 -19.74
CA LYS A 86 -3.69 -8.47 -20.90
C LYS A 86 -2.75 -7.28 -21.09
N ILE A 87 -3.25 -6.05 -20.92
CA ILE A 87 -2.42 -4.83 -21.01
C ILE A 87 -1.36 -4.84 -19.90
N VAL A 88 -1.74 -5.18 -18.67
CA VAL A 88 -0.83 -5.28 -17.52
C VAL A 88 0.27 -6.33 -17.78
N GLU A 89 -0.09 -7.49 -18.33
CA GLU A 89 0.88 -8.56 -18.62
C GLU A 89 2.01 -8.11 -19.55
N VAL A 90 1.72 -7.26 -20.54
CA VAL A 90 2.73 -6.69 -21.46
C VAL A 90 3.79 -5.88 -20.72
N THR A 91 3.44 -5.29 -19.57
CA THR A 91 4.38 -4.52 -18.73
C THR A 91 5.21 -5.39 -17.79
N GLN A 92 4.99 -6.71 -17.79
CA GLN A 92 5.78 -7.71 -17.06
C GLN A 92 5.97 -7.43 -15.55
N PRO A 93 4.91 -7.11 -14.78
CA PRO A 93 5.01 -7.10 -13.32
C PRO A 93 5.22 -8.52 -12.79
N ASP A 94 5.59 -8.63 -11.51
CA ASP A 94 5.77 -9.94 -10.86
C ASP A 94 4.42 -10.63 -10.55
N LEU A 95 3.35 -9.82 -10.41
CA LEU A 95 1.99 -10.27 -10.20
C LEU A 95 0.96 -9.22 -10.65
N LEU A 96 -0.30 -9.65 -10.80
CA LEU A 96 -1.44 -8.75 -11.00
C LEU A 96 -2.33 -8.81 -9.77
N ASP A 97 -2.79 -7.67 -9.26
CA ASP A 97 -3.72 -7.61 -8.13
C ASP A 97 -5.06 -6.98 -8.52
N ILE A 98 -6.16 -7.49 -7.97
CA ILE A 98 -7.50 -6.90 -8.16
C ILE A 98 -7.92 -6.18 -6.88
N ASN A 99 -8.28 -4.90 -7.01
CA ASN A 99 -8.80 -4.10 -5.91
C ASN A 99 -10.32 -4.27 -5.77
N PHE A 100 -10.74 -4.94 -4.71
CA PHE A 100 -12.12 -4.96 -4.21
C PHE A 100 -12.27 -4.24 -2.86
N GLY A 101 -11.31 -3.38 -2.49
CA GLY A 101 -11.23 -2.73 -1.18
C GLY A 101 -11.50 -1.23 -1.18
N CYS A 102 -11.43 -0.55 -2.33
CA CYS A 102 -11.56 0.90 -2.41
C CYS A 102 -12.97 1.36 -2.00
N PRO A 103 -13.11 2.16 -0.91
CA PRO A 103 -14.43 2.50 -0.37
C PRO A 103 -15.00 3.81 -0.96
N VAL A 104 -14.20 4.56 -1.73
CA VAL A 104 -14.55 5.87 -2.29
C VAL A 104 -15.79 5.75 -3.16
N LYS A 105 -16.77 6.64 -2.94
CA LYS A 105 -18.09 6.59 -3.60
C LYS A 105 -18.03 6.51 -5.12
N LYS A 106 -17.16 7.30 -5.74
CA LYS A 106 -16.99 7.34 -7.21
C LYS A 106 -16.63 5.98 -7.81
N VAL A 107 -16.08 5.07 -7.00
CA VAL A 107 -15.75 3.69 -7.36
C VAL A 107 -16.82 2.74 -6.82
N ALA A 108 -17.05 2.75 -5.51
CA ALA A 108 -17.91 1.79 -4.82
C ALA A 108 -19.39 1.83 -5.25
N LEU A 109 -19.93 3.02 -5.59
CA LEU A 109 -21.32 3.14 -6.03
C LEU A 109 -21.53 2.78 -7.51
N LYS A 110 -20.45 2.57 -8.27
CA LYS A 110 -20.50 2.17 -9.68
C LYS A 110 -20.22 0.67 -9.89
N GLY A 111 -20.38 -0.14 -8.84
CA GLY A 111 -20.17 -1.60 -8.93
C GLY A 111 -18.70 -2.02 -9.05
N ALA A 112 -17.75 -1.19 -8.61
CA ALA A 112 -16.32 -1.52 -8.59
C ALA A 112 -15.74 -1.36 -7.17
N GLY A 113 -14.50 -1.80 -6.95
CA GLY A 113 -13.86 -1.71 -5.64
C GLY A 113 -14.68 -2.40 -4.56
N ALA A 114 -14.85 -1.76 -3.40
CA ALA A 114 -15.66 -2.32 -2.31
C ALA A 114 -17.17 -2.41 -2.61
N GLY A 115 -17.64 -1.80 -3.72
CA GLY A 115 -19.01 -1.96 -4.21
C GLY A 115 -19.38 -3.40 -4.54
N VAL A 116 -18.39 -4.16 -5.00
CA VAL A 116 -18.51 -5.57 -5.41
C VAL A 116 -18.78 -6.49 -4.22
N LEU A 117 -18.42 -6.09 -2.98
CA LEU A 117 -18.70 -6.87 -1.77
C LEU A 117 -20.20 -7.07 -1.48
N ARG A 118 -21.09 -6.41 -2.22
CA ARG A 118 -22.55 -6.61 -2.14
C ARG A 118 -23.05 -7.74 -3.05
N ASP A 119 -22.21 -8.22 -3.97
CA ASP A 119 -22.53 -9.23 -4.97
C ASP A 119 -21.30 -10.15 -5.18
N ILE A 120 -21.26 -11.25 -4.41
CA ILE A 120 -20.15 -12.21 -4.44
C ILE A 120 -20.09 -12.94 -5.79
N ASP A 121 -21.23 -13.17 -6.44
CA ASP A 121 -21.27 -13.83 -7.74
C ASP A 121 -20.64 -12.95 -8.83
N LEU A 122 -20.91 -11.64 -8.81
CA LEU A 122 -20.16 -10.67 -9.61
C LEU A 122 -18.67 -10.72 -9.28
N MET A 123 -18.28 -10.70 -8.01
CA MET A 123 -16.86 -10.77 -7.59
C MET A 123 -16.13 -11.98 -8.19
N VAL A 124 -16.80 -13.14 -8.17
CA VAL A 124 -16.30 -14.40 -8.74
C VAL A 124 -16.16 -14.30 -10.26
N ARG A 125 -17.18 -13.76 -10.96
CA ARG A 125 -17.13 -13.59 -12.43
C ARG A 125 -16.02 -12.64 -12.85
N LEU A 126 -15.89 -11.48 -12.20
CA LEU A 126 -14.82 -10.51 -12.44
C LEU A 126 -13.43 -11.12 -12.21
N THR A 127 -13.25 -11.82 -11.09
CA THR A 127 -11.96 -12.47 -10.77
C THR A 127 -11.62 -13.55 -11.78
N LYS A 128 -12.60 -14.36 -12.18
CA LYS A 128 -12.41 -15.42 -13.18
C LYS A 128 -11.99 -14.85 -14.54
N ALA A 129 -12.60 -13.74 -14.97
CA ALA A 129 -12.23 -13.07 -16.21
C ALA A 129 -10.76 -12.62 -16.22
N VAL A 130 -10.28 -12.08 -15.10
CA VAL A 130 -8.87 -11.68 -14.94
C VAL A 130 -7.94 -12.90 -14.94
N VAL A 131 -8.21 -13.91 -14.11
CA VAL A 131 -7.40 -15.14 -14.00
C VAL A 131 -7.27 -15.86 -15.36
N GLN A 132 -8.32 -15.84 -16.18
CA GLN A 132 -8.30 -16.46 -17.51
C GLN A 132 -7.60 -15.61 -18.58
N SER A 133 -7.32 -14.33 -18.30
CA SER A 133 -6.79 -13.38 -19.28
C SER A 133 -5.30 -13.09 -19.14
N THR A 134 -4.60 -13.68 -18.17
CA THR A 134 -3.17 -13.47 -17.94
C THR A 134 -2.48 -14.74 -17.44
N SER A 135 -1.19 -14.88 -17.72
CA SER A 135 -0.33 -15.91 -17.12
C SER A 135 0.28 -15.49 -15.77
N LEU A 136 0.17 -14.21 -15.40
CA LEU A 136 0.64 -13.69 -14.13
C LEU A 136 -0.10 -14.32 -12.94
N PRO A 137 0.56 -14.52 -11.79
CA PRO A 137 -0.16 -14.87 -10.58
C PRO A 137 -1.11 -13.72 -10.20
N VAL A 138 -2.40 -14.03 -10.10
CA VAL A 138 -3.43 -13.04 -9.73
C VAL A 138 -3.66 -13.05 -8.22
N THR A 139 -3.59 -11.90 -7.58
CA THR A 139 -3.94 -11.71 -6.16
C THR A 139 -5.13 -10.78 -6.01
N VAL A 140 -5.73 -10.77 -4.82
CA VAL A 140 -6.86 -9.88 -4.52
C VAL A 140 -6.60 -9.12 -3.23
N LYS A 141 -6.93 -7.83 -3.23
CA LYS A 141 -7.04 -7.02 -2.01
C LYS A 141 -8.49 -6.60 -1.75
N THR A 142 -9.00 -6.90 -0.56
CA THR A 142 -10.39 -6.64 -0.18
C THR A 142 -10.55 -6.14 1.27
N ARG A 143 -11.79 -6.05 1.73
CA ARG A 143 -12.25 -5.65 3.08
C ARG A 143 -13.06 -6.79 3.71
N LEU A 144 -13.48 -6.60 4.97
CA LEU A 144 -14.32 -7.59 5.67
C LEU A 144 -15.72 -7.77 5.05
N GLY A 145 -16.17 -6.81 4.24
CA GLY A 145 -17.52 -6.75 3.71
C GLY A 145 -17.98 -5.31 3.48
N TRP A 146 -19.26 -5.13 3.13
CA TRP A 146 -19.83 -3.80 2.87
C TRP A 146 -20.04 -3.01 4.17
N ASP A 147 -20.72 -3.61 5.15
CA ASP A 147 -21.03 -3.05 6.46
C ASP A 147 -21.00 -4.14 7.54
N ASP A 148 -21.37 -3.82 8.78
CA ASP A 148 -21.34 -4.78 9.89
C ASP A 148 -22.37 -5.91 9.79
N ASN A 149 -23.45 -5.70 9.02
CA ASN A 149 -24.47 -6.72 8.75
C ASN A 149 -24.09 -7.61 7.56
N ASN A 150 -23.14 -7.17 6.74
CA ASN A 150 -22.68 -7.87 5.54
C ASN A 150 -21.15 -8.06 5.59
N LYS A 151 -20.68 -8.88 6.52
CA LYS A 151 -19.29 -9.34 6.66
C LYS A 151 -19.09 -10.72 6.03
N ASN A 152 -19.10 -10.77 4.70
CA ASN A 152 -19.06 -11.99 3.90
C ASN A 152 -17.64 -12.50 3.55
N ILE A 153 -16.61 -12.00 4.23
CA ILE A 153 -15.21 -12.26 3.86
C ILE A 153 -14.78 -13.73 3.96
N GLU A 154 -15.41 -14.53 4.82
CA GLU A 154 -15.12 -15.98 4.92
C GLU A 154 -15.54 -16.70 3.63
N GLU A 155 -16.75 -16.44 3.12
CA GLU A 155 -17.23 -16.97 1.84
C GLU A 155 -16.38 -16.44 0.67
N VAL A 156 -16.09 -15.14 0.66
CA VAL A 156 -15.27 -14.52 -0.37
C VAL A 156 -13.89 -15.20 -0.46
N ALA A 157 -13.25 -15.50 0.67
CA ALA A 157 -11.94 -16.14 0.68
C ALA A 157 -11.94 -17.51 0.00
N GLU A 158 -12.93 -18.36 0.33
CA GLU A 158 -13.06 -19.69 -0.29
C GLU A 158 -13.36 -19.58 -1.79
N ARG A 159 -14.36 -18.77 -2.16
CA ARG A 159 -14.81 -18.63 -3.54
C ARG A 159 -13.72 -18.08 -4.45
N LEU A 160 -12.95 -17.09 -4.00
CA LEU A 160 -11.87 -16.53 -4.81
C LEU A 160 -10.67 -17.48 -4.92
N GLN A 161 -10.37 -18.24 -3.86
CA GLN A 161 -9.38 -19.30 -3.93
C GLN A 161 -9.77 -20.35 -4.99
N ASP A 162 -11.03 -20.79 -5.00
CA ASP A 162 -11.53 -21.76 -5.99
C ASP A 162 -11.42 -21.24 -7.43
N VAL A 163 -11.59 -19.92 -7.63
CA VAL A 163 -11.38 -19.27 -8.92
C VAL A 163 -9.91 -19.31 -9.37
N GLY A 164 -8.98 -19.39 -8.42
CA GLY A 164 -7.57 -19.64 -8.71
C GLY A 164 -6.61 -18.50 -8.35
N ILE A 165 -7.04 -17.51 -7.55
CA ILE A 165 -6.12 -16.47 -7.05
C ILE A 165 -4.98 -17.10 -6.24
N LYS A 166 -3.84 -16.42 -6.17
CA LYS A 166 -2.60 -16.92 -5.57
C LYS A 166 -2.29 -16.35 -4.19
N ALA A 167 -2.98 -15.30 -3.77
CA ALA A 167 -2.96 -14.76 -2.40
C ALA A 167 -4.13 -13.78 -2.18
N LEU A 168 -4.51 -13.58 -0.92
CA LEU A 168 -5.57 -12.66 -0.52
C LEU A 168 -5.10 -11.71 0.59
N ALA A 169 -5.17 -10.40 0.35
CA ALA A 169 -4.91 -9.37 1.34
C ALA A 169 -6.23 -8.76 1.86
N ILE A 170 -6.44 -8.79 3.17
CA ILE A 170 -7.71 -8.39 3.79
C ILE A 170 -7.48 -7.20 4.70
N HIS A 171 -8.15 -6.09 4.43
CA HIS A 171 -8.22 -4.97 5.35
C HIS A 171 -9.29 -5.24 6.42
N GLY A 172 -8.92 -5.18 7.70
CA GLY A 172 -9.76 -5.47 8.87
C GLY A 172 -10.89 -4.47 9.13
N ARG A 173 -11.41 -3.79 8.11
CA ARG A 173 -12.61 -2.95 8.21
C ARG A 173 -13.58 -3.28 7.09
N THR A 174 -14.85 -3.01 7.33
CA THR A 174 -15.90 -2.98 6.30
C THR A 174 -15.73 -1.75 5.42
N ARG A 175 -16.48 -1.68 4.31
CA ARG A 175 -16.50 -0.49 3.44
C ARG A 175 -17.00 0.74 4.19
N VAL A 176 -18.13 0.63 4.89
CA VAL A 176 -18.81 1.76 5.58
C VAL A 176 -17.93 2.38 6.66
N GLN A 177 -17.13 1.58 7.36
CA GLN A 177 -16.19 2.08 8.35
C GLN A 177 -15.12 3.02 7.77
N MET A 178 -14.83 2.96 6.47
CA MET A 178 -13.74 3.73 5.84
C MET A 178 -12.41 3.48 6.58
N TYR A 179 -11.96 4.46 7.37
CA TYR A 179 -10.79 4.43 8.25
C TYR A 179 -11.13 4.80 9.70
N LYS A 180 -12.43 4.85 10.05
CA LYS A 180 -12.92 5.08 11.40
C LYS A 180 -12.87 3.79 12.22
N GLY A 181 -12.91 3.93 13.55
CA GLY A 181 -12.80 2.81 14.49
C GLY A 181 -11.46 2.08 14.37
N GLU A 182 -11.39 0.87 14.91
CA GLU A 182 -10.21 0.02 14.84
C GLU A 182 -10.37 -1.09 13.79
N ALA A 183 -9.28 -1.48 13.14
CA ALA A 183 -9.28 -2.64 12.26
C ALA A 183 -9.41 -3.94 13.08
N ASP A 184 -10.52 -4.65 12.90
CA ASP A 184 -10.77 -5.97 13.46
C ASP A 184 -10.21 -7.07 12.55
N TRP A 185 -9.21 -7.79 13.05
CA TRP A 185 -8.55 -8.88 12.33
C TRP A 185 -9.11 -10.26 12.70
N THR A 186 -10.14 -10.33 13.54
CA THR A 186 -10.73 -11.59 14.01
C THR A 186 -11.16 -12.48 12.84
N LEU A 187 -11.86 -11.93 11.85
CA LEU A 187 -12.26 -12.69 10.65
C LEU A 187 -11.08 -13.05 9.75
N ILE A 188 -10.02 -12.23 9.72
CA ILE A 188 -8.79 -12.55 8.98
C ILE A 188 -8.11 -13.77 9.60
N GLY A 189 -8.03 -13.81 10.93
CA GLY A 189 -7.50 -14.96 11.67
C GLY A 189 -8.37 -16.22 11.51
N LYS A 190 -9.70 -16.09 11.47
CA LYS A 190 -10.59 -17.22 11.17
C LYS A 190 -10.33 -17.81 9.79
N ILE A 191 -10.22 -16.96 8.76
CA ILE A 191 -9.90 -17.38 7.39
C ILE A 191 -8.55 -18.08 7.33
N LYS A 192 -7.54 -17.53 8.00
CA LYS A 192 -6.21 -18.14 8.02
C LYS A 192 -6.19 -19.51 8.69
N ASN A 193 -7.04 -19.73 9.68
CA ASN A 193 -7.20 -21.01 10.38
C ASN A 193 -8.21 -21.96 9.69
N ASN A 194 -8.87 -21.53 8.61
CA ASN A 194 -9.76 -22.39 7.84
C ASN A 194 -8.93 -23.43 7.08
N PRO A 195 -9.10 -24.74 7.33
CA PRO A 195 -8.30 -25.79 6.69
C PRO A 195 -8.49 -25.89 5.17
N ARG A 196 -9.55 -25.30 4.63
CA ARG A 196 -9.77 -25.23 3.17
C ARG A 196 -8.85 -24.19 2.51
N ILE A 197 -8.42 -23.17 3.26
CA ILE A 197 -7.60 -22.08 2.72
C ILE A 197 -6.13 -22.51 2.70
N THR A 198 -5.58 -22.60 1.50
CA THR A 198 -4.20 -23.03 1.21
C THR A 198 -3.36 -21.92 0.59
N ILE A 199 -3.99 -20.87 0.07
CA ILE A 199 -3.29 -19.66 -0.41
C ILE A 199 -2.83 -18.79 0.77
N PRO A 200 -1.77 -17.98 0.60
CA PRO A 200 -1.36 -17.01 1.61
C PRO A 200 -2.45 -15.96 1.90
N ILE A 201 -2.63 -15.66 3.18
CA ILE A 201 -3.53 -14.63 3.70
C ILE A 201 -2.72 -13.54 4.37
N PHE A 202 -2.81 -12.31 3.83
CA PHE A 202 -2.14 -11.14 4.38
C PHE A 202 -3.10 -10.25 5.16
N GLY A 203 -2.74 -9.92 6.40
CA GLY A 203 -3.49 -9.00 7.24
C GLY A 203 -3.16 -7.54 6.93
N ASN A 204 -4.16 -6.66 6.94
CA ASN A 204 -3.99 -5.23 6.71
C ASN A 204 -4.89 -4.40 7.64
N GLY A 205 -4.35 -3.29 8.15
CA GLY A 205 -5.09 -2.33 8.97
C GLY A 205 -4.39 -2.04 10.28
N ASP A 206 -4.15 -0.75 10.52
CA ASP A 206 -3.68 -0.17 11.78
C ASP A 206 -2.36 -0.70 12.36
N ILE A 207 -1.50 -1.31 11.56
CA ILE A 207 -0.13 -1.63 11.98
C ILE A 207 0.71 -0.35 11.96
N ASP A 208 1.09 0.12 13.14
CA ASP A 208 1.76 1.39 13.41
C ASP A 208 3.07 1.25 14.20
N SER A 209 3.43 0.02 14.58
CA SER A 209 4.56 -0.28 15.45
C SER A 209 5.07 -1.72 15.28
N PRO A 210 6.36 -1.99 15.55
CA PRO A 210 6.93 -3.34 15.61
C PRO A 210 6.19 -4.29 16.57
N GLU A 211 5.78 -3.79 17.72
CA GLU A 211 5.09 -4.52 18.78
C GLU A 211 3.71 -4.98 18.30
N LYS A 212 2.94 -4.07 17.68
CA LYS A 212 1.63 -4.41 17.13
C LYS A 212 1.73 -5.39 15.98
N ALA A 213 2.74 -5.25 15.11
CA ALA A 213 2.99 -6.22 14.05
C ALA A 213 3.27 -7.63 14.60
N LEU A 214 4.13 -7.75 15.62
CA LEU A 214 4.41 -9.03 16.28
C LEU A 214 3.18 -9.60 17.00
N LEU A 215 2.45 -8.75 17.72
CA LEU A 215 1.20 -9.12 18.40
C LEU A 215 0.19 -9.69 17.41
N TYR A 216 -0.02 -9.01 16.28
CA TYR A 216 -1.03 -9.40 15.28
C TYR A 216 -0.59 -10.64 14.50
N LYS A 217 0.70 -10.77 14.20
CA LYS A 217 1.28 -12.03 13.68
C LYS A 217 0.92 -13.20 14.59
N ASN A 218 1.23 -13.10 15.88
CA ASN A 218 1.05 -14.20 16.82
C ASN A 218 -0.43 -14.48 17.12
N ARG A 219 -1.26 -13.43 17.21
CA ARG A 219 -2.69 -13.56 17.54
C ARG A 219 -3.52 -14.14 16.40
N TYR A 220 -3.24 -13.72 15.16
CA TYR A 220 -4.10 -14.06 14.01
C TYR A 220 -3.47 -15.08 13.05
N GLY A 221 -2.18 -15.39 13.19
CA GLY A 221 -1.49 -16.43 12.43
C GLY A 221 -1.33 -16.15 10.93
N VAL A 222 -1.58 -14.92 10.49
CA VAL A 222 -1.51 -14.50 9.07
C VAL A 222 -0.13 -14.80 8.46
N ASP A 223 -0.07 -14.96 7.14
CA ASP A 223 1.18 -15.29 6.45
C ASP A 223 2.11 -14.09 6.31
N GLY A 224 1.59 -12.88 6.43
CA GLY A 224 2.34 -11.63 6.36
C GLY A 224 1.45 -10.43 6.63
N ILE A 225 2.05 -9.23 6.62
CA ILE A 225 1.35 -7.99 6.95
C ILE A 225 1.54 -6.97 5.84
N MET A 226 0.43 -6.37 5.42
CA MET A 226 0.45 -5.25 4.49
C MET A 226 0.30 -3.92 5.26
N ILE A 227 1.22 -2.99 5.04
CA ILE A 227 1.36 -1.72 5.76
C ILE A 227 1.08 -0.56 4.80
N GLY A 228 0.19 0.35 5.18
CA GLY A 228 -0.16 1.54 4.39
C GLY A 228 0.31 2.82 5.06
N ARG A 229 -0.63 3.52 5.73
CA ARG A 229 -0.44 4.85 6.34
C ARG A 229 0.82 5.01 7.18
N ALA A 230 1.22 3.98 7.94
CA ALA A 230 2.42 4.04 8.79
C ALA A 230 3.73 4.21 8.00
N ALA A 231 3.79 3.79 6.73
CA ALA A 231 4.98 3.95 5.90
C ALA A 231 5.12 5.37 5.31
N ILE A 232 4.03 6.18 5.30
CA ILE A 232 4.03 7.49 4.63
C ILE A 232 4.93 8.46 5.41
N GLY A 233 6.07 8.81 4.81
CA GLY A 233 7.11 9.62 5.47
C GLY A 233 7.89 8.89 6.56
N TYR A 234 7.67 7.58 6.73
CA TYR A 234 8.40 6.74 7.68
C TYR A 234 8.62 5.31 7.13
N PRO A 235 9.33 5.14 6.00
CA PRO A 235 9.55 3.82 5.40
C PRO A 235 10.39 2.86 6.29
N TRP A 236 11.11 3.35 7.30
CA TRP A 236 11.87 2.50 8.25
C TRP A 236 11.02 1.48 9.02
N ILE A 237 9.69 1.68 9.10
CA ILE A 237 8.77 0.77 9.79
C ILE A 237 8.96 -0.69 9.35
N PHE A 238 9.28 -0.95 8.08
CA PHE A 238 9.50 -2.30 7.59
C PHE A 238 10.74 -2.96 8.24
N ASN A 239 11.91 -2.33 8.17
CA ASN A 239 13.13 -2.82 8.81
C ASN A 239 13.02 -2.88 10.34
N GLU A 240 12.33 -1.92 10.96
CA GLU A 240 12.08 -1.93 12.40
C GLU A 240 11.23 -3.13 12.84
N ILE A 241 10.15 -3.43 12.12
CA ILE A 241 9.33 -4.63 12.36
C ILE A 241 10.17 -5.89 12.19
N LYS A 242 10.92 -6.01 11.09
CA LYS A 242 11.76 -7.18 10.82
C LYS A 242 12.81 -7.41 11.91
N HIS A 243 13.51 -6.35 12.31
CA HIS A 243 14.52 -6.40 13.37
C HIS A 243 13.90 -6.80 14.71
N PHE A 244 12.77 -6.21 15.08
CA PHE A 244 12.08 -6.52 16.33
C PHE A 244 11.56 -7.96 16.35
N MET A 245 10.95 -8.43 15.26
CA MET A 245 10.51 -9.83 15.14
C MET A 245 11.66 -10.83 15.25
N LYS A 246 12.86 -10.46 14.76
CA LYS A 246 14.05 -11.32 14.80
C LYS A 246 14.75 -11.32 16.16
N THR A 247 14.80 -10.18 16.83
CA THR A 247 15.70 -9.98 17.99
C THR A 247 14.97 -9.71 19.30
N GLY A 248 13.69 -9.34 19.27
CA GLY A 248 12.95 -8.84 20.42
C GLY A 248 13.41 -7.45 20.89
N THR A 249 14.33 -6.80 20.17
CA THR A 249 14.87 -5.47 20.52
C THR A 249 14.56 -4.45 19.44
N HIS A 250 14.62 -3.17 19.79
CA HIS A 250 14.35 -2.08 18.87
C HIS A 250 15.60 -1.59 18.14
N LEU A 251 15.46 -1.27 16.86
CA LEU A 251 16.40 -0.37 16.19
C LEU A 251 16.30 1.04 16.79
N PRO A 252 17.41 1.80 16.80
CA PRO A 252 17.36 3.22 17.08
C PRO A 252 16.45 3.94 16.08
N SER A 253 15.79 5.01 16.53
CA SER A 253 15.02 5.89 15.64
C SER A 253 15.94 6.47 14.55
N PRO A 254 15.46 6.65 13.31
CA PRO A 254 16.26 7.27 12.25
C PRO A 254 16.64 8.68 12.64
N THR A 255 17.90 9.03 12.40
CA THR A 255 18.42 10.38 12.70
C THR A 255 17.85 11.42 11.73
N ILE A 256 18.16 12.69 11.94
CA ILE A 256 17.77 13.73 10.99
C ILE A 256 18.44 13.50 9.62
N GLU A 257 19.69 13.05 9.61
CA GLU A 257 20.46 12.74 8.40
C GLU A 257 19.82 11.58 7.63
N ASP A 258 19.40 10.51 8.31
CA ASP A 258 18.66 9.41 7.70
C ASP A 258 17.37 9.90 7.04
N ARG A 259 16.60 10.71 7.78
CA ARG A 259 15.31 11.25 7.31
C ARG A 259 15.47 12.12 6.08
N LEU A 260 16.44 13.03 6.10
CA LEU A 260 16.73 13.93 4.99
C LEU A 260 17.31 13.17 3.79
N ALA A 261 18.12 12.14 4.00
CA ALA A 261 18.63 11.30 2.92
C ALA A 261 17.50 10.58 2.17
N VAL A 262 16.54 10.00 2.90
CA VAL A 262 15.35 9.38 2.30
C VAL A 262 14.46 10.43 1.63
N CYS A 263 14.25 11.59 2.26
CA CYS A 263 13.49 12.69 1.69
C CYS A 263 14.07 13.17 0.36
N ARG A 264 15.40 13.32 0.29
CA ARG A 264 16.15 13.71 -0.92
C ARG A 264 16.04 12.66 -2.03
N LYS A 265 16.21 11.37 -1.69
CA LYS A 265 16.01 10.28 -2.67
C LYS A 265 14.58 10.28 -3.22
N HIS A 266 13.59 10.46 -2.35
CA HIS A 266 12.18 10.52 -2.75
C HIS A 266 11.91 11.72 -3.67
N LEU A 267 12.45 12.90 -3.35
CA LEU A 267 12.36 14.10 -4.18
C LEU A 267 12.96 13.89 -5.56
N ARG A 268 14.19 13.38 -5.62
CA ARG A 268 14.91 13.15 -6.88
C ARG A 268 14.13 12.22 -7.80
N TYR A 269 13.68 11.07 -7.29
CA TYR A 269 12.89 10.12 -8.09
C TYR A 269 11.54 10.71 -8.50
N SER A 270 10.92 11.53 -7.63
CA SER A 270 9.69 12.25 -7.97
C SER A 270 9.91 13.20 -9.16
N ILE A 271 11.01 13.95 -9.18
CA ILE A 271 11.37 14.84 -10.30
C ILE A 271 11.64 14.04 -11.57
N GLU A 272 12.45 12.99 -11.49
CA GLU A 272 12.81 12.13 -12.63
C GLU A 272 11.55 11.52 -13.27
N TRP A 273 10.64 10.97 -12.46
CA TRP A 273 9.44 10.33 -12.99
C TRP A 273 8.35 11.32 -13.40
N LYS A 274 8.13 12.40 -12.63
CA LYS A 274 7.00 13.32 -12.83
C LYS A 274 7.30 14.57 -13.63
N ASN A 275 8.57 14.87 -13.91
CA ASN A 275 9.12 16.18 -14.31
C ASN A 275 9.35 17.13 -13.11
N PRO A 276 10.24 18.14 -13.23
CA PRO A 276 10.62 19.01 -12.11
C PRO A 276 9.45 19.69 -11.40
N VAL A 277 8.54 20.31 -12.15
CA VAL A 277 7.43 21.07 -11.55
C VAL A 277 6.47 20.17 -10.81
N VAL A 278 6.03 19.08 -11.45
CA VAL A 278 5.05 18.16 -10.84
C VAL A 278 5.71 17.37 -9.71
N GLY A 279 6.95 16.91 -9.91
CA GLY A 279 7.70 16.13 -8.93
C GLY A 279 7.95 16.89 -7.62
N ILE A 280 8.33 18.16 -7.73
CA ILE A 280 8.51 19.05 -6.56
C ILE A 280 7.18 19.32 -5.86
N ASN A 281 6.13 19.66 -6.61
CA ASN A 281 4.81 19.94 -6.04
C ASN A 281 4.26 18.73 -5.29
N GLU A 282 4.49 17.52 -5.80
CA GLU A 282 4.06 16.30 -5.15
C GLU A 282 4.70 16.10 -3.77
N MET A 283 6.01 16.38 -3.65
CA MET A 283 6.74 16.17 -2.41
C MET A 283 6.22 17.01 -1.23
N ARG A 284 5.53 18.12 -1.51
CA ARG A 284 5.02 19.07 -0.50
C ARG A 284 4.16 18.40 0.57
N ARG A 285 3.33 17.43 0.19
CA ARG A 285 2.47 16.70 1.14
C ARG A 285 3.22 15.69 2.01
N HIS A 286 4.44 15.31 1.63
CA HIS A 286 5.23 14.29 2.32
C HIS A 286 6.16 14.89 3.40
N TYR A 287 6.62 16.13 3.24
CA TYR A 287 7.57 16.77 4.15
C TYR A 287 7.08 16.81 5.60
N ALA A 288 5.79 17.06 5.83
CA ALA A 288 5.24 17.10 7.18
C ALA A 288 5.40 15.77 7.93
N ASN A 289 5.35 14.63 7.23
CA ASN A 289 5.50 13.31 7.83
C ASN A 289 6.97 12.97 8.09
N TYR A 290 7.86 13.22 7.12
CA TYR A 290 9.31 12.98 7.30
C TYR A 290 9.90 13.77 8.47
N LEU A 291 9.42 15.00 8.66
CA LEU A 291 9.96 15.98 9.62
C LEU A 291 9.17 16.05 10.93
N LYS A 292 8.23 15.12 11.13
CA LYS A 292 7.40 15.08 12.34
C LYS A 292 8.27 14.88 13.59
N GLY A 293 7.98 15.64 14.63
CA GLY A 293 8.67 15.58 15.93
C GLY A 293 9.81 16.59 16.10
N LEU A 294 10.23 17.28 15.03
CA LEU A 294 11.24 18.32 15.13
C LEU A 294 10.69 19.60 15.77
N PRO A 295 11.38 20.21 16.76
CA PRO A 295 10.99 21.49 17.35
C PRO A 295 11.20 22.62 16.34
N ASN A 296 10.36 23.67 16.41
CA ASN A 296 10.46 24.85 15.54
C ASN A 296 10.43 24.57 14.02
N ILE A 297 9.95 23.40 13.61
CA ILE A 297 9.99 22.94 12.21
C ILE A 297 9.05 23.69 11.25
N LYS A 298 8.18 24.56 11.77
CA LYS A 298 7.18 25.30 10.98
C LYS A 298 7.84 26.15 9.89
N GLU A 299 8.94 26.82 10.19
CA GLU A 299 9.64 27.67 9.23
C GLU A 299 10.19 26.86 8.06
N TYR A 300 10.91 25.76 8.35
CA TYR A 300 11.44 24.87 7.33
C TYR A 300 10.34 24.25 6.46
N ARG A 301 9.24 23.79 7.06
CA ARG A 301 8.10 23.28 6.29
C ARG A 301 7.53 24.33 5.34
N ASN A 302 7.40 25.58 5.78
CA ASN A 302 6.94 26.67 4.92
C ASN A 302 7.88 26.88 3.73
N LYS A 303 9.20 26.92 3.95
CA LYS A 303 10.20 27.02 2.88
C LYS A 303 10.02 25.86 1.87
N LEU A 304 10.02 24.62 2.36
CA LEU A 304 9.95 23.42 1.52
C LEU A 304 8.67 23.33 0.67
N VAL A 305 7.55 23.92 1.10
CA VAL A 305 6.31 23.94 0.30
C VAL A 305 6.19 25.14 -0.65
N THR A 306 7.12 26.09 -0.61
CA THR A 306 7.12 27.28 -1.48
C THR A 306 8.20 27.27 -2.55
N LEU A 307 9.35 26.66 -2.27
CA LEU A 307 10.50 26.58 -3.18
C LEU A 307 10.16 25.78 -4.45
N LYS A 308 10.94 26.02 -5.51
CA LYS A 308 10.59 25.59 -6.87
C LYS A 308 11.70 24.81 -7.58
N THR A 309 12.92 24.77 -7.04
CA THR A 309 14.01 23.98 -7.62
C THR A 309 14.52 22.90 -6.67
N GLU A 310 15.15 21.87 -7.22
CA GLU A 310 15.75 20.79 -6.43
C GLU A 310 16.90 21.32 -5.58
N GLU A 311 17.70 22.23 -6.14
CA GLU A 311 18.85 22.85 -5.50
C GLU A 311 18.43 23.63 -4.24
N GLU A 312 17.42 24.50 -4.34
CA GLU A 312 16.88 25.25 -3.20
C GLU A 312 16.37 24.33 -2.08
N LEU A 313 15.67 23.26 -2.44
CA LEU A 313 15.18 22.26 -1.48
C LEU A 313 16.34 21.51 -0.80
N CYS A 314 17.36 21.17 -1.59
CA CYS A 314 18.56 20.50 -1.11
C CYS A 314 19.37 21.38 -0.14
N GLU A 315 19.48 22.68 -0.40
CA GLU A 315 20.11 23.64 0.52
C GLU A 315 19.37 23.71 1.86
N VAL A 316 18.04 23.71 1.83
CA VAL A 316 17.22 23.67 3.06
C VAL A 316 17.45 22.36 3.81
N PHE A 317 17.54 21.22 3.13
CA PHE A 317 17.89 19.96 3.79
C PHE A 317 19.27 20.03 4.46
N ASP A 318 20.27 20.62 3.80
CA ASP A 318 21.62 20.74 4.37
C ASP A 318 21.67 21.70 5.57
N GLU A 319 20.88 22.78 5.54
CA GLU A 319 20.67 23.65 6.70
C GLU A 319 20.06 22.87 7.87
N MET A 320 18.98 22.13 7.62
CA MET A 320 18.30 21.33 8.64
C MET A 320 19.21 20.26 9.25
N ALA A 321 20.04 19.59 8.44
CA ALA A 321 21.00 18.59 8.92
C ALA A 321 21.97 19.20 9.95
N ARG A 322 22.43 20.44 9.72
CA ARG A 322 23.29 21.16 10.67
C ARG A 322 22.55 21.61 11.92
N VAL A 323 21.36 22.20 11.76
CA VAL A 323 20.59 22.77 12.88
C VAL A 323 20.10 21.71 13.85
N TYR A 324 19.71 20.54 13.34
CA TYR A 324 19.20 19.43 14.15
C TYR A 324 20.24 18.33 14.36
N GLN A 325 21.52 18.60 14.14
CA GLN A 325 22.59 17.63 14.35
C GLN A 325 22.55 17.09 15.79
N GLY A 326 22.57 15.77 15.95
CA GLY A 326 22.48 15.12 17.27
C GLY A 326 21.10 15.15 17.93
N PHE A 327 20.08 15.72 17.27
CA PHE A 327 18.70 15.63 17.75
C PHE A 327 18.23 14.18 17.77
N THR A 328 17.69 13.74 18.90
CA THR A 328 17.18 12.38 19.07
C THR A 328 15.66 12.38 18.99
N PHE A 329 15.11 11.58 18.09
CA PHE A 329 13.67 11.40 17.97
C PHE A 329 13.15 10.43 19.02
N GLU A 330 12.15 10.87 19.78
CA GLU A 330 11.42 9.99 20.69
C GLU A 330 10.72 8.86 19.92
N LYS A 331 10.86 7.64 20.43
CA LYS A 331 10.22 6.47 19.85
C LYS A 331 8.79 6.38 20.35
N THR A 332 7.84 6.70 19.48
CA THR A 332 6.41 6.60 19.76
C THR A 332 5.70 5.86 18.62
N PRO A 333 4.57 5.18 18.88
CA PRO A 333 3.78 4.56 17.82
C PRO A 333 3.44 5.57 16.72
N ILE A 334 3.46 5.12 15.47
CA ILE A 334 3.22 5.99 14.33
C ILE A 334 1.75 6.40 14.32
N SER A 335 1.47 7.65 14.65
CA SER A 335 0.12 8.20 14.58
C SER A 335 -0.41 8.13 13.14
N LEU A 336 -1.50 7.37 12.96
CA LEU A 336 -2.13 7.14 11.67
C LEU A 336 -3.10 8.29 11.35
N ILE A 337 -2.74 9.10 10.35
CA ILE A 337 -3.59 10.19 9.88
C ILE A 337 -4.79 9.63 9.11
N ASN A 338 -5.99 10.11 9.42
CA ASN A 338 -7.20 9.78 8.66
C ASN A 338 -7.46 10.84 7.57
N TYR A 339 -6.92 10.59 6.38
CA TYR A 339 -7.07 11.49 5.23
C TYR A 339 -8.51 11.61 4.68
N HIS A 340 -9.45 10.81 5.21
CA HIS A 340 -10.84 10.79 4.77
C HIS A 340 -11.83 11.35 5.80
N GLU A 341 -11.36 12.01 6.86
CA GLU A 341 -12.25 12.69 7.83
C GLU A 341 -13.23 13.66 7.17
N ASN A 342 -12.82 14.28 6.05
CA ASN A 342 -13.64 15.20 5.27
C ASN A 342 -14.17 14.59 3.97
N CYS A 343 -14.02 13.28 3.76
CA CYS A 343 -14.60 12.63 2.58
C CYS A 343 -16.10 12.44 2.88
N PRO A 344 -17.02 13.13 2.19
CA PRO A 344 -18.44 13.08 2.53
C PRO A 344 -18.91 11.63 2.50
N ILE A 345 -19.54 11.19 3.58
CA ILE A 345 -19.98 9.80 3.79
C ILE A 345 -21.33 9.53 3.11
N ASP A 346 -22.11 10.58 2.82
CA ASP A 346 -23.50 10.50 2.28
C ASP A 346 -23.65 10.50 0.75
#